data_AF-A0A345ZD32-F1
#
_entry.id   AF-A0A345ZD32-F1
#
_cell.length_a   1.000
_cell.length_b   1.000
_cell.length_c   1.000
_cell.angle_alpha   90.00
_cell.angle_beta   90.00
_cell.angle_gamma   90.00
#
_symmetry.space_group_name_H-M   'P 1'
#
loop_
_entity.id
_entity.type
_entity.pdbx_description
1 polymer ?
#
loop_
_entity_poly.entity_id
_entity_poly.type
_entity_poly.pdbx_seq_one_letter_code
_entity_poly.pdbx_strand_id
1 'polypeptide(L)'
;MKAGDTYQHYKGGMYEIIAPVAHHSEDLSEMVVYKALYHAPGFGDNSVWVRPRAMFKESVVIDGKNVLRFKKVGSLSNNTPFVTNVVDAYAQAYGKTK
;
A
#
# COMPACT_ATOMS: atom_id res chain seq x y z
N MET A 1 7.26 -1.92 9.13
CA MET A 1 7.00 -0.87 8.12
C MET A 1 8.18 0.09 8.09
N LYS A 2 8.73 0.30 6.90
CA LYS A 2 9.80 1.26 6.56
C LYS A 2 9.42 1.93 5.22
N ALA A 3 10.01 3.08 4.91
CA ALA A 3 9.90 3.64 3.56
C ALA A 3 10.40 2.62 2.52
N GLY A 4 9.72 2.54 1.38
CA GLY A 4 9.97 1.53 0.34
C GLY A 4 9.36 0.15 0.62
N ASP A 5 8.78 -0.10 1.80
CA ASP A 5 8.00 -1.34 2.01
C ASP A 5 6.77 -1.36 1.08
N THR A 6 6.48 -2.51 0.48
CA THR A 6 5.29 -2.72 -0.34
C THR A 6 4.23 -3.46 0.44
N TYR A 7 2.99 -2.97 0.35
CA TYR A 7 1.81 -3.51 1.00
C TYR A 7 0.71 -3.76 -0.02
N GLN A 8 -0.03 -4.85 0.17
CA GLN A 8 -1.27 -5.12 -0.53
C GLN A 8 -2.46 -4.83 0.38
N HIS A 9 -3.38 -4.00 -0.08
CA HIS A 9 -4.67 -3.81 0.58
C HIS A 9 -5.53 -5.06 0.36
N TYR A 10 -6.39 -5.44 1.32
CA TYR A 10 -7.26 -6.62 1.17
C TYR A 10 -8.17 -6.57 -0.08
N LYS A 11 -8.42 -5.38 -0.64
CA LYS A 11 -9.14 -5.18 -1.93
C LYS A 11 -8.27 -5.37 -3.18
N GLY A 12 -7.03 -5.83 -3.03
CA GLY A 12 -6.12 -6.15 -4.14
C GLY A 12 -5.06 -5.08 -4.44
N GLY A 13 -5.37 -3.78 -4.27
CA GLY A 13 -4.46 -2.69 -4.62
C GLY A 13 -3.09 -2.75 -3.93
N MET A 14 -2.04 -2.45 -4.71
CA MET A 14 -0.64 -2.45 -4.27
C MET A 14 -0.16 -1.04 -3.96
N TYR A 15 0.59 -0.91 -2.87
CA TYR A 15 1.02 0.37 -2.34
C TYR A 15 2.45 0.33 -1.82
N GLU A 16 3.18 1.42 -1.95
CA GLU A 16 4.52 1.62 -1.39
C GLU A 16 4.47 2.68 -0.29
N ILE A 17 5.13 2.41 0.84
CA ILE A 17 5.25 3.37 1.93
C ILE A 17 6.25 4.47 1.56
N ILE A 18 5.80 5.72 1.62
CA ILE A 18 6.65 6.90 1.47
C ILE A 18 7.19 7.31 2.84
N ALA A 19 6.29 7.54 3.80
CA ALA A 19 6.62 7.88 5.17
C ALA A 19 5.89 6.95 6.14
N PRO A 20 6.63 6.11 6.90
CA PRO A 20 6.00 5.17 7.82
C PRO A 20 5.34 5.89 9.02
N VAL A 21 5.82 7.08 9.37
CA VAL A 21 5.23 7.95 10.40
C VAL A 21 5.24 9.38 9.86
N ALA A 22 4.07 9.99 9.81
CA ALA A 22 3.86 11.42 9.70
C ALA A 22 2.97 11.87 10.88
N HIS A 23 3.03 13.13 11.27
CA HIS A 23 2.18 13.66 12.35
C HIS A 23 1.13 14.57 11.74
N HIS A 24 -0.14 14.31 12.06
CA HIS A 24 -1.24 15.22 11.72
C HIS A 24 -1.08 16.51 12.54
N SER A 25 -1.05 17.68 11.89
CA SER A 25 -0.68 18.93 12.56
C SER A 25 -1.68 19.40 13.62
N GLU A 26 -2.93 18.99 13.48
CA GLU A 26 -4.08 19.45 14.24
C GLU A 26 -4.17 18.72 15.59
N ASP A 27 -3.80 17.44 15.63
CA ASP A 27 -3.96 16.58 16.82
C ASP A 27 -2.75 15.70 17.14
N LEU A 28 -1.66 15.82 16.37
CA LEU A 28 -0.42 15.04 16.49
C LEU A 28 -0.60 13.52 16.32
N SER A 29 -1.74 13.06 15.81
CA SER A 29 -1.96 11.63 15.56
C SER A 29 -1.01 11.11 14.48
N GLU A 30 -0.54 9.87 14.67
CA GLU A 30 0.37 9.24 13.71
C GLU A 30 -0.38 8.82 12.44
N MET A 31 0.14 9.24 11.30
CA MET A 31 -0.33 8.90 9.96
C MET A 31 0.71 8.07 9.20
N VAL A 32 0.27 7.40 8.14
CA VAL A 32 1.11 6.74 7.14
C VAL A 32 0.88 7.42 5.82
N VAL A 33 1.97 7.80 5.15
CA VAL A 33 1.94 8.33 3.78
C VAL A 33 2.43 7.24 2.84
N TYR A 34 1.65 6.94 1.82
CA TYR A 34 1.92 5.85 0.88
C TYR A 34 1.38 6.19 -0.50
N LYS A 35 1.94 5.58 -1.57
CA LYS A 35 1.45 5.77 -2.94
C LYS A 35 0.90 4.48 -3.51
N ALA A 36 -0.12 4.59 -4.36
CA ALA A 36 -0.57 3.49 -5.21
C ALA A 36 0.56 3.09 -6.18
N LEU A 37 0.65 1.81 -6.53
CA LEU A 37 1.55 1.31 -7.59
C LEU A 37 0.76 1.00 -8.87
N TYR A 38 -0.30 1.77 -9.12
CA TYR A 38 -1.23 1.60 -10.24
C TYR A 38 -1.90 2.94 -10.57
N HIS A 39 -2.62 2.98 -11.69
CA HIS A 39 -3.47 4.12 -12.07
C HIS A 39 -4.72 4.16 -11.21
N ALA A 40 -4.83 5.13 -10.31
CA ALA A 40 -6.03 5.32 -9.51
C ALA A 40 -7.06 6.17 -10.28
N PRO A 41 -8.26 5.64 -10.60
CA PRO A 41 -9.28 6.42 -11.29
C PRO A 41 -9.58 7.73 -10.57
N GLY A 42 -9.49 8.86 -11.29
CA GLY A 42 -9.69 10.20 -10.76
C GLY A 42 -8.47 10.84 -10.08
N PHE A 43 -7.40 10.08 -9.79
CA PHE A 43 -6.19 10.58 -9.12
C PHE A 43 -4.91 10.37 -9.94
N GLY A 44 -4.94 9.56 -10.99
CA GLY A 44 -3.81 9.30 -11.88
C GLY A 44 -2.85 8.22 -11.37
N ASP A 45 -1.72 8.11 -12.05
CA ASP A 45 -0.66 7.16 -11.71
C ASP A 45 0.04 7.54 -10.42
N ASN A 46 0.40 6.52 -9.63
CA ASN A 46 1.17 6.71 -8.40
C ASN A 46 0.55 7.68 -7.39
N SER A 47 -0.79 7.78 -7.36
CA SER A 47 -1.53 8.65 -6.42
C SER A 47 -1.08 8.45 -4.97
N VAL A 48 -0.89 9.56 -4.25
CA VAL A 48 -0.43 9.57 -2.86
C VAL A 48 -1.61 9.69 -1.89
N TRP A 49 -1.56 8.90 -0.83
CA TRP A 49 -2.60 8.77 0.18
C TRP A 49 -2.02 8.96 1.58
N VAL A 50 -2.88 9.41 2.49
CA VAL A 50 -2.60 9.53 3.91
C VAL A 50 -3.67 8.80 4.70
N ARG A 51 -3.28 8.08 5.75
CA ARG A 51 -4.23 7.33 6.59
C ARG A 51 -3.73 7.25 8.03
N PRO A 52 -4.62 7.23 9.05
CA PRO A 52 -4.23 6.93 10.42
C PRO A 52 -3.43 5.63 10.51
N ARG A 53 -2.31 5.68 11.20
CA ARG A 53 -1.37 4.55 11.30
C ARG A 53 -1.96 3.35 12.03
N ALA A 54 -2.81 3.60 13.01
CA ALA A 54 -3.59 2.55 13.66
C ALA A 54 -4.47 1.82 12.64
N MET A 55 -5.25 2.54 11.84
CA MET A 55 -6.10 1.96 10.81
C MET A 55 -5.32 1.27 9.68
N PHE A 56 -4.10 1.72 9.38
CA PHE A 56 -3.26 1.06 8.38
C PHE A 56 -2.81 -0.33 8.87
N LYS A 57 -2.49 -0.45 10.17
CA LYS A 57 -1.99 -1.69 10.79
C LYS A 57 -3.10 -2.63 11.27
N GLU A 58 -4.35 -2.19 11.24
CA GLU A 58 -5.45 -2.97 11.77
C GLU A 58 -5.78 -4.19 10.92
N SER A 59 -6.48 -5.14 11.53
CA SER A 59 -7.17 -6.20 10.82
C SER A 59 -8.65 -5.86 10.66
N VAL A 60 -9.26 -6.38 9.60
CA VAL A 60 -10.67 -6.22 9.28
C VAL A 60 -11.32 -7.59 9.08
N VAL A 61 -12.63 -7.67 9.31
CA VAL A 61 -13.41 -8.88 9.02
C VAL A 61 -13.93 -8.80 7.58
N ILE A 62 -13.52 -9.75 6.75
CA ILE A 62 -13.98 -9.92 5.36
C ILE A 62 -14.46 -11.36 5.22
N ASP A 63 -15.70 -11.56 4.81
CA ASP A 63 -16.34 -12.88 4.68
C ASP A 63 -16.18 -13.76 5.94
N GLY A 64 -16.36 -13.15 7.12
CA GLY A 64 -16.22 -13.81 8.43
C GLY A 64 -14.77 -14.11 8.84
N LYS A 65 -13.76 -13.76 8.03
CA LYS A 65 -12.35 -13.98 8.33
C LYS A 65 -11.66 -12.69 8.76
N ASN A 66 -10.86 -12.78 9.80
CA ASN A 66 -10.03 -11.67 10.26
C ASN A 66 -8.74 -11.60 9.42
N VAL A 67 -8.56 -10.52 8.65
CA VAL A 67 -7.43 -10.32 7.74
C VAL A 67 -6.79 -8.95 7.93
N LEU A 68 -5.48 -8.84 7.75
CA LEU A 68 -4.80 -7.53 7.79
C LEU A 68 -5.38 -6.61 6.72
N ARG A 69 -5.71 -5.37 7.09
CA ARG A 69 -6.18 -4.37 6.11
C ARG A 69 -5.12 -4.14 5.03
N PHE A 70 -3.87 -4.02 5.45
CA PHE A 70 -2.70 -3.94 4.59
C PHE A 70 -1.69 -5.03 4.98
N LYS A 71 -1.48 -6.00 4.09
CA LYS A 71 -0.51 -7.08 4.26
C LYS A 71 0.81 -6.65 3.64
N LYS A 72 1.93 -6.72 4.37
CA LYS A 72 3.27 -6.49 3.79
C LYS A 72 3.58 -7.63 2.81
N VAL A 73 4.02 -7.29 1.61
CA VAL A 73 4.32 -8.24 0.52
C VAL A 73 5.76 -8.13 0.00
N GLY A 74 6.49 -7.09 0.36
CA GLY A 74 7.89 -6.93 -0.01
C GLY A 74 8.49 -5.62 0.49
N SER A 75 9.68 -5.33 -0.01
CA SER A 75 10.34 -4.04 0.12
C SER A 75 11.05 -3.74 -1.19
N LEU A 76 10.81 -2.57 -1.76
CA LEU A 76 11.60 -2.04 -2.87
C LEU A 76 12.93 -1.57 -2.29
N SER A 77 13.95 -2.43 -2.29
CA SER A 77 15.32 -1.96 -2.13
C SER A 77 15.79 -1.41 -3.48
N ASN A 78 16.48 -0.26 -3.47
CA ASN A 78 16.98 0.41 -4.68
C ASN A 78 18.11 -0.38 -5.41
N ASN A 79 18.18 -1.70 -5.27
CA ASN A 79 19.20 -2.51 -5.93
C ASN A 79 18.84 -4.01 -6.01
N THR A 80 17.85 -4.44 -6.82
CA THR A 80 17.78 -5.81 -7.41
C THR A 80 16.57 -6.01 -8.35
N PRO A 81 16.63 -6.94 -9.34
CA PRO A 81 15.59 -7.20 -10.34
C PRO A 81 14.33 -7.90 -9.82
N PHE A 82 14.16 -7.98 -8.50
CA PHE A 82 12.97 -8.58 -7.85
C PHE A 82 11.74 -7.66 -7.89
N VAL A 83 11.95 -6.34 -8.03
CA VAL A 83 10.89 -5.32 -8.07
C VAL A 83 10.01 -5.49 -9.30
N THR A 84 10.62 -5.67 -10.47
CA THR A 84 9.93 -5.92 -11.73
C THR A 84 9.03 -7.14 -11.58
N ASN A 85 9.52 -8.23 -10.96
CA ASN A 85 8.74 -9.44 -10.79
C ASN A 85 7.47 -9.28 -9.93
N VAL A 86 7.44 -8.41 -8.91
CA VAL A 86 6.25 -8.25 -8.05
C VAL A 86 5.21 -7.35 -8.71
N VAL A 87 5.64 -6.23 -9.30
CA VAL A 87 4.73 -5.32 -10.00
C VAL A 87 4.25 -5.94 -11.31
N ASP A 88 5.12 -6.64 -12.04
CA ASP A 88 4.76 -7.37 -13.26
C ASP A 88 3.87 -8.57 -12.94
N ALA A 89 4.14 -9.34 -11.88
CA ALA A 89 3.23 -10.42 -11.46
C ALA A 89 1.86 -9.87 -11.04
N TYR A 90 1.81 -8.71 -10.38
CA TYR A 90 0.55 -8.05 -10.08
C TYR A 90 -0.16 -7.56 -11.36
N ALA A 91 0.55 -6.90 -12.28
CA ALA A 91 0.01 -6.46 -13.56
C ALA A 91 -0.45 -7.64 -14.44
N GLN A 92 0.25 -8.77 -14.40
CA GLN A 92 -0.14 -9.99 -15.11
C GLN A 92 -1.34 -10.69 -14.46
N ALA A 93 -1.40 -10.75 -13.13
CA ALA A 93 -2.48 -11.42 -12.40
C ALA A 93 -3.76 -10.59 -12.30
N TYR A 94 -3.64 -9.25 -12.30
CA TYR A 94 -4.75 -8.34 -12.00
C TYR A 94 -4.88 -7.16 -12.97
N GLY A 95 -3.94 -6.96 -13.91
CA GLY A 95 -3.95 -5.86 -14.89
C GLY A 95 -4.86 -6.06 -16.10
N LYS A 96 -5.82 -6.99 -16.03
CA LYS A 96 -6.94 -7.05 -16.97
C LYS A 96 -8.26 -7.08 -16.21
N THR A 97 -8.91 -5.93 -16.09
CA THR A 97 -10.36 -5.86 -16.31
C THR A 97 -10.79 -4.41 -16.61
N LYS A 98 -11.19 -4.22 -17.87
CA LYS A 98 -12.04 -3.19 -18.49
C LYS A 98 -11.85 -1.72 -18.11
#